data_AF-A0AAW0GRA3-F1
#
_entry.id   AF-A0AAW0GRA3-F1
#
_cell.length_a   1.000
_cell.length_b   1.000
_cell.length_c   1.000
_cell.angle_alpha   90.00
_cell.angle_beta   90.00
_cell.angle_gamma   90.00
#
_symmetry.space_group_name_H-M   'P 1'
#
loop_
_entity.id
_entity.type
_entity.pdbx_description
1 polymer ?
#
loop_
_entity_poly.entity_id
_entity_poly.type
_entity_poly.pdbx_seq_one_letter_code
_entity_poly.pdbx_strand_id
1 'polypeptide(L)'
;MTSRPSVQVPRPICMRHGVRQMFSKALVDTYILDNPSDTGILTAHVKASHGGTAQTFAADMVKEIKTGSFKSLTSSWLSCSSTTQPVASKRSIDDDVTDFLSARATDAITPLACPLVWASESNAFDCSTVFSFTTGEDLCTGTYFNNAVPVIDLQIAKQGFRLAAWLNVLFDGATEL
;
A
#
# COMPACT_ATOMS: atom_id res chain seq x y z
N MET A 1 -25.08 39.61 13.21
CA MET A 1 -24.99 38.18 13.58
C MET A 1 -25.54 37.36 12.41
N THR A 2 -24.68 36.98 11.48
CA THR A 2 -25.05 36.10 10.36
C THR A 2 -24.42 34.74 10.62
N SER A 3 -25.26 33.76 10.97
CA SER A 3 -24.89 32.37 11.18
C SER A 3 -24.36 31.77 9.86
N ARG A 4 -23.10 31.33 9.86
CA ARG A 4 -22.53 30.56 8.74
C ARG A 4 -23.33 29.27 8.54
N PRO A 5 -23.73 28.92 7.30
CA PRO A 5 -24.35 27.64 7.03
C PRO A 5 -23.32 26.52 7.22
N SER A 6 -23.69 25.52 8.00
CA SER A 6 -22.92 24.28 8.18
C SER A 6 -22.81 23.57 6.83
N VAL A 7 -21.61 23.54 6.26
CA VAL A 7 -21.30 22.72 5.10
C VAL A 7 -21.48 21.25 5.51
N GLN A 8 -22.53 20.60 5.00
CA GLN A 8 -22.67 19.16 5.13
C GLN A 8 -21.57 18.49 4.32
N VAL A 9 -20.54 18.02 5.02
CA VAL A 9 -19.52 17.14 4.42
C VAL A 9 -20.24 15.84 4.03
N PRO A 10 -20.20 15.42 2.76
CA PRO A 10 -20.81 14.16 2.32
C PRO A 10 -20.37 13.00 3.21
N ARG A 11 -21.32 12.15 3.59
CA ARG A 11 -21.01 10.90 4.29
C ARG A 11 -20.30 9.98 3.29
N PRO A 12 -19.16 9.35 3.66
CA PRO A 12 -18.49 8.42 2.75
C PRO A 12 -19.48 7.34 2.30
N ILE A 13 -19.55 7.12 0.98
CA ILE A 13 -20.45 6.16 0.36
C ILE A 13 -19.86 4.76 0.60
N CYS A 14 -20.39 4.07 1.59
CA CYS A 14 -20.02 2.70 1.92
C CYS A 14 -20.93 1.74 1.14
N MET A 15 -20.40 1.09 0.10
CA MET A 15 -21.19 0.16 -0.70
C MET A 15 -21.62 -1.04 0.14
N ARG A 16 -22.94 -1.25 0.23
CA ARG A 16 -23.55 -2.49 0.75
C ARG A 16 -23.48 -3.66 -0.25
N HIS A 17 -22.94 -3.46 -1.46
CA HIS A 17 -22.87 -4.48 -2.50
C HIS A 17 -21.63 -4.29 -3.41
N GLY A 18 -20.72 -5.26 -3.43
CA GLY A 18 -19.87 -5.55 -4.61
C GLY A 18 -18.35 -5.37 -4.44
N VAL A 19 -17.66 -6.44 -4.04
CA VAL A 19 -16.19 -6.59 -4.03
C VAL A 19 -15.68 -7.00 -5.42
N ARG A 20 -15.63 -6.10 -6.40
CA ARG A 20 -15.19 -6.47 -7.77
C ARG A 20 -14.08 -5.66 -8.42
N GLN A 21 -13.48 -4.69 -7.73
CA GLN A 21 -12.35 -3.94 -8.26
C GLN A 21 -11.47 -3.58 -7.05
N MET A 22 -10.39 -4.30 -6.78
CA MET A 22 -9.45 -3.90 -5.71
C MET A 22 -7.97 -4.04 -6.07
N PHE A 23 -7.62 -4.45 -7.29
CA PHE A 23 -6.23 -4.62 -7.68
C PHE A 23 -5.99 -4.03 -9.06
N SER A 24 -5.64 -2.74 -9.09
CA SER A 24 -4.70 -2.12 -10.06
C SER A 24 -5.05 -0.64 -10.32
N LYS A 25 -4.88 0.25 -9.33
CA LYS A 25 -4.58 1.67 -9.65
C LYS A 25 -3.98 2.44 -8.48
N ALA A 26 -2.67 2.30 -8.25
CA ALA A 26 -1.91 3.24 -7.43
C ALA A 26 -1.17 4.22 -8.35
N LEU A 27 -1.83 5.30 -8.79
CA LEU A 27 -1.17 6.50 -9.30
C LEU A 27 -2.04 7.73 -9.03
N VAL A 28 -1.54 8.54 -8.09
CA VAL A 28 -1.49 10.02 -8.05
C VAL A 28 -2.67 10.77 -8.67
N ASP A 29 -3.47 11.41 -7.81
CA ASP A 29 -3.90 12.82 -7.89
C ASP A 29 -5.17 13.05 -7.07
N THR A 30 -5.12 14.07 -6.19
CA THR A 30 -6.12 15.03 -5.66
C THR A 30 -7.65 14.79 -5.85
N TYR A 31 -8.11 13.56 -6.00
CA TYR A 31 -9.48 13.14 -6.28
C TYR A 31 -9.91 11.92 -5.42
N ILE A 32 -9.20 11.67 -4.31
CA ILE A 32 -9.47 10.60 -3.35
C ILE A 32 -10.63 11.01 -2.42
N LEU A 33 -11.79 11.37 -2.97
CA LEU A 33 -13.02 11.52 -2.17
C LEU A 33 -14.26 10.91 -2.83
N ASP A 34 -14.21 10.41 -4.06
CA ASP A 34 -15.40 9.94 -4.79
C ASP A 34 -15.23 8.60 -5.55
N ASN A 35 -14.36 7.69 -5.08
CA ASN A 35 -14.36 6.29 -5.55
C ASN A 35 -14.78 5.32 -4.42
N PRO A 36 -16.04 4.86 -4.38
CA PRO A 36 -16.61 4.15 -3.24
C PRO A 36 -16.03 2.74 -2.98
N SER A 37 -15.37 2.10 -3.94
CA SER A 37 -14.90 0.71 -3.82
C SER A 37 -13.49 0.58 -3.21
N ASP A 38 -12.54 1.45 -3.57
CA ASP A 38 -11.15 1.33 -3.11
C ASP A 38 -10.89 2.10 -1.80
N THR A 39 -11.68 3.13 -1.53
CA THR A 39 -11.35 4.12 -0.48
C THR A 39 -12.33 4.14 0.68
N GLY A 40 -13.43 3.37 0.63
CA GLY A 40 -14.50 3.42 1.64
C GLY A 40 -14.00 3.13 3.06
N ILE A 41 -13.26 2.03 3.23
CA ILE A 41 -12.69 1.59 4.52
C ILE A 41 -11.67 2.60 5.03
N LEU A 42 -10.70 2.97 4.18
CA LEU A 42 -9.65 3.91 4.54
C LEU A 42 -10.21 5.29 4.88
N THR A 43 -11.15 5.81 4.10
CA THR A 43 -11.77 7.13 4.34
C THR A 43 -12.58 7.12 5.62
N ALA A 44 -13.34 6.04 5.88
CA ALA A 44 -14.07 5.89 7.14
C ALA A 44 -13.13 5.84 8.35
N HIS A 45 -12.05 5.05 8.26
CA HIS A 45 -11.04 4.94 9.31
C HIS A 45 -10.31 6.27 9.56
N VAL A 46 -9.81 6.92 8.50
CA VAL A 46 -9.10 8.20 8.59
C VAL A 46 -10.00 9.28 9.21
N LYS A 47 -11.28 9.31 8.82
CA LYS A 47 -12.27 10.25 9.38
C LYS A 47 -12.60 9.96 10.84
N ALA A 48 -12.71 8.68 11.21
CA ALA A 48 -13.09 8.27 12.56
C ALA A 48 -11.94 8.40 13.57
N SER A 49 -10.72 8.03 13.17
CA SER A 49 -9.61 7.79 14.09
C SER A 49 -8.44 8.76 13.93
N HIS A 50 -8.33 9.43 12.77
CA HIS A 50 -7.12 10.16 12.39
C HIS A 50 -7.40 11.60 11.95
N GLY A 51 -8.47 12.23 12.42
CA GLY A 51 -8.76 13.65 12.14
C GLY A 51 -9.21 13.96 10.71
N GLY A 52 -9.45 12.94 9.87
CA GLY A 52 -10.08 13.08 8.56
C GLY A 52 -9.20 13.64 7.44
N THR A 53 -7.89 13.78 7.66
CA THR A 53 -6.95 14.25 6.62
C THR A 53 -5.82 13.26 6.40
N ALA A 54 -5.26 13.24 5.19
CA ALA A 54 -4.10 12.41 4.89
C ALA A 54 -2.87 12.84 5.70
N GLN A 55 -2.74 14.13 6.01
CA GLN A 55 -1.61 14.67 6.77
C GLN A 55 -1.61 14.19 8.23
N THR A 56 -2.78 14.24 8.88
CA THR A 56 -2.92 13.75 10.26
C THR A 56 -2.76 12.23 10.33
N PHE A 57 -3.32 11.50 9.37
CA PHE A 57 -3.10 10.06 9.26
C PHE A 57 -1.63 9.69 9.06
N ALA A 58 -0.92 10.36 8.14
CA ALA A 58 0.51 10.13 7.94
C ALA A 58 1.32 10.46 9.19
N ALA A 59 0.98 11.53 9.91
CA ALA A 59 1.65 11.88 11.17
C ALA A 59 1.46 10.80 12.25
N ASP A 60 0.27 10.21 12.34
CA ASP A 60 -0.01 9.11 13.26
C ASP A 60 0.76 7.84 12.88
N MET A 61 0.83 7.50 11.58
CA MET A 61 1.66 6.36 11.11
C MET A 61 3.15 6.58 11.44
N VAL A 62 3.66 7.80 11.26
CA VAL A 62 5.05 8.15 11.64
C VAL A 62 5.26 8.00 13.15
N LYS A 63 4.28 8.35 13.97
CA LYS A 63 4.33 8.16 15.42
C LYS A 63 4.36 6.67 15.79
N GLU A 64 3.53 5.85 15.16
CA GLU A 64 3.55 4.40 15.34
C GLU A 64 4.91 3.78 14.96
N ILE A 65 5.50 4.24 13.85
CA ILE A 65 6.83 3.83 13.39
C ILE A 65 7.93 4.23 14.39
N LYS A 66 7.90 5.46 14.92
CA LYS A 66 8.99 5.97 15.78
C LYS A 66 8.91 5.46 17.21
N THR A 67 7.70 5.38 17.76
CA THR A 67 7.48 5.14 19.19
C THR A 67 6.38 4.14 19.51
N GLY A 68 5.54 3.77 18.54
CA GLY A 68 4.41 2.89 18.76
C GLY A 68 4.69 1.43 18.40
N SER A 69 3.62 0.75 17.99
CA SER A 69 3.58 -0.69 17.76
C SER A 69 4.42 -1.14 16.55
N PHE A 70 4.61 -0.27 15.57
CA PHE A 70 5.36 -0.58 14.35
C PHE A 70 6.87 -0.47 14.49
N LYS A 71 7.36 0.17 15.56
CA LYS A 71 8.78 0.41 15.77
C LYS A 71 9.64 -0.85 15.68
N SER A 72 9.23 -1.92 16.37
CA SER A 72 9.96 -3.19 16.38
C SER A 72 9.95 -3.92 15.04
N LEU A 73 8.97 -3.63 14.17
CA LEU A 73 8.79 -4.28 12.88
C LEU A 73 9.65 -3.64 11.78
N THR A 74 10.01 -2.36 11.92
CA THR A 74 10.67 -1.56 10.87
C THR A 74 11.98 -2.16 10.35
N SER A 75 12.76 -2.81 11.22
CA SER A 75 14.00 -3.49 10.83
C SER A 75 13.75 -4.57 9.77
N SER A 76 12.69 -5.38 9.95
CA SER A 76 12.32 -6.43 9.02
C SER A 76 11.78 -5.88 7.69
N TRP A 77 11.21 -4.68 7.68
CA TRP A 77 10.60 -4.08 6.48
C TRP A 77 11.63 -3.73 5.40
N LEU A 78 12.89 -3.48 5.79
CA LEU A 78 14.01 -3.17 4.90
C LEU A 78 14.93 -4.37 4.64
N SER A 79 14.56 -5.58 5.08
CA SER A 79 15.35 -6.80 4.84
C SER A 79 15.61 -7.11 3.35
N CYS A 80 14.74 -6.61 2.46
CA CYS A 80 14.98 -6.53 1.03
C CYS A 80 14.57 -5.13 0.57
N SER A 81 15.54 -4.29 0.22
CA SER A 81 15.33 -2.87 -0.11
C SER A 81 15.84 -2.46 -1.51
N SER A 82 16.59 -3.33 -2.20
CA SER A 82 17.09 -3.04 -3.55
C SER A 82 15.97 -3.07 -4.59
N THR A 83 15.58 -1.89 -5.07
CA THR A 83 14.54 -1.74 -6.10
C THR A 83 15.07 -1.90 -7.51
N THR A 84 16.38 -1.89 -7.72
CA THR A 84 17.01 -1.95 -9.05
C THR A 84 17.67 -3.29 -9.33
N GLN A 85 17.90 -4.13 -8.31
CA GLN A 85 18.50 -5.44 -8.49
C GLN A 85 17.56 -6.37 -9.29
N PRO A 86 18.01 -6.91 -10.44
CA PRO A 86 17.25 -7.90 -11.18
C PRO A 86 17.24 -9.25 -10.44
N VAL A 87 16.16 -10.01 -10.59
CA VAL A 87 16.04 -11.38 -10.04
C VAL A 87 17.17 -12.31 -10.55
N ALA A 88 17.76 -11.99 -11.69
CA ALA A 88 18.70 -12.81 -12.46
C ALA A 88 20.17 -12.84 -11.97
N SER A 89 20.49 -12.45 -10.74
CA SER A 89 21.90 -12.34 -10.29
C SER A 89 22.71 -13.67 -10.17
N LYS A 90 22.21 -14.79 -10.69
CA LYS A 90 22.97 -16.02 -10.98
C LYS A 90 22.38 -16.69 -12.24
N ARG A 91 22.99 -16.51 -13.41
CA ARG A 91 22.59 -17.21 -14.65
C ARG A 91 23.81 -17.81 -15.38
N SER A 92 23.57 -18.92 -16.06
CA SER A 92 24.54 -19.57 -16.95
C SER A 92 24.63 -18.81 -18.27
N ILE A 93 25.74 -18.94 -19.01
CA ILE A 93 25.89 -18.40 -20.37
C ILE A 93 24.76 -18.87 -21.32
N ASP A 94 24.22 -20.07 -21.11
CA ASP A 94 23.11 -20.60 -21.91
C ASP A 94 21.80 -19.81 -21.69
N ASP A 95 21.59 -19.30 -20.47
CA ASP A 95 20.45 -18.44 -20.17
C ASP A 95 20.63 -17.07 -20.83
N ASP A 96 21.84 -16.52 -20.89
CA ASP A 96 22.11 -15.21 -21.51
C ASP A 96 21.85 -15.23 -23.02
N VAL A 97 22.22 -16.33 -23.71
CA VAL A 97 21.93 -16.50 -25.15
C VAL A 97 20.42 -16.58 -25.40
N THR A 98 19.72 -17.31 -24.54
CA THR A 98 18.26 -17.48 -24.64
C THR A 98 17.53 -16.17 -24.34
N ASP A 99 18.00 -15.40 -23.35
CA ASP A 99 17.45 -14.09 -22.98
C ASP A 99 17.70 -13.06 -24.09
N PHE A 100 18.88 -13.04 -24.72
CA PHE A 100 19.16 -12.15 -25.85
C PHE A 100 18.27 -12.44 -27.07
N LEU A 101 17.97 -13.71 -27.32
CA LEU A 101 17.04 -14.13 -28.38
C LEU A 101 15.58 -13.80 -28.04
N SER A 102 15.21 -13.87 -26.75
CA SER A 102 13.84 -13.60 -26.27
C SER A 102 13.55 -12.11 -26.10
N ALA A 103 14.53 -11.31 -25.70
CA ALA A 103 14.46 -9.86 -25.57
C ALA A 103 14.39 -9.15 -26.93
N ARG A 104 14.98 -9.73 -27.99
CA ARG A 104 14.72 -9.26 -29.37
C ARG A 104 13.32 -9.58 -29.87
N ALA A 105 12.61 -10.51 -29.22
CA ALA A 105 11.29 -10.97 -29.63
C ALA A 105 10.13 -10.34 -28.82
N THR A 106 10.40 -9.76 -27.65
CA THR A 106 9.37 -9.20 -26.75
C THR A 106 9.92 -8.00 -25.97
N ASP A 107 9.07 -6.99 -25.71
CA ASP A 107 9.34 -5.89 -24.76
C ASP A 107 9.50 -6.44 -23.33
N ALA A 108 10.59 -7.14 -23.05
CA ALA A 108 10.77 -7.93 -21.84
C ALA A 108 10.99 -7.01 -20.63
N ILE A 109 10.04 -7.02 -19.69
CA ILE A 109 10.17 -6.36 -18.39
C ILE A 109 11.15 -7.18 -17.55
N THR A 110 12.28 -6.57 -17.15
CA THR A 110 13.23 -7.19 -16.23
C THR A 110 12.61 -7.25 -14.82
N PRO A 111 12.34 -8.44 -14.25
CA PRO A 111 11.78 -8.54 -12.92
C PRO A 111 12.80 -8.11 -11.86
N LEU A 112 12.34 -7.32 -10.89
CA LEU A 112 13.15 -6.73 -9.83
C LEU A 112 12.96 -7.52 -8.52
N ALA A 113 14.07 -7.81 -7.82
CA ALA A 113 14.09 -8.74 -6.70
C ALA A 113 13.23 -8.28 -5.51
N CYS A 114 13.52 -7.13 -4.90
CA CYS A 114 12.78 -6.68 -3.71
C CYS A 114 11.35 -6.18 -3.99
N PRO A 115 11.05 -5.49 -5.12
CA PRO A 115 9.67 -5.17 -5.47
C PRO A 115 8.76 -6.40 -5.57
N LEU A 116 9.26 -7.54 -6.06
CA LEU A 116 8.51 -8.80 -6.06
C LEU A 116 8.28 -9.35 -4.65
N VAL A 117 9.25 -9.20 -3.73
CA VAL A 117 9.06 -9.55 -2.32
C VAL A 117 7.96 -8.69 -1.69
N TRP A 118 7.99 -7.38 -1.91
CA TRP A 118 6.98 -6.47 -1.36
C TRP A 118 5.57 -6.73 -1.91
N ALA A 119 5.48 -7.09 -3.20
CA ALA A 119 4.24 -7.51 -3.83
C ALA A 119 3.73 -8.81 -3.21
N SER A 120 4.60 -9.82 -3.04
CA SER A 120 4.23 -11.10 -2.46
C SER A 120 3.73 -10.97 -1.01
N GLU A 121 4.39 -10.12 -0.20
CA GLU A 121 3.93 -9.81 1.16
C GLU A 121 2.56 -9.13 1.18
N SER A 122 2.29 -8.25 0.22
CA SER A 122 1.00 -7.55 0.14
C SER A 122 -0.10 -8.51 -0.28
N ASN A 123 0.16 -9.36 -1.29
CA ASN A 123 -0.78 -10.37 -1.76
C ASN A 123 -1.11 -11.44 -0.69
N ALA A 124 -0.22 -11.66 0.30
CA ALA A 124 -0.52 -12.56 1.42
C ALA A 124 -1.69 -12.07 2.30
N PHE A 125 -1.94 -10.75 2.32
CA PHE A 125 -3.11 -10.19 3.00
C PHE A 125 -4.41 -10.38 2.23
N ASP A 126 -4.35 -10.71 0.94
CA ASP A 126 -5.55 -10.96 0.15
C ASP A 126 -6.31 -12.17 0.68
N CYS A 127 -5.61 -13.29 0.84
CA CYS A 127 -6.24 -14.51 1.35
C CYS A 127 -6.62 -14.41 2.83
N SER A 128 -5.81 -13.73 3.64
CA SER A 128 -6.01 -13.70 5.10
C SER A 128 -6.97 -12.61 5.57
N THR A 129 -7.15 -11.54 4.79
CA THR A 129 -7.91 -10.35 5.20
C THR A 129 -8.91 -9.91 4.13
N VAL A 130 -8.48 -9.71 2.86
CA VAL A 130 -9.37 -9.15 1.83
C VAL A 130 -10.50 -10.11 1.46
N PHE A 131 -10.17 -11.38 1.27
CA PHE A 131 -11.11 -12.44 0.87
C PHE A 131 -11.74 -13.17 2.06
N SER A 132 -11.49 -12.73 3.30
CA SER A 132 -12.25 -13.22 4.46
C SER A 132 -13.64 -12.57 4.58
N PHE A 133 -13.97 -11.62 3.70
CA PHE A 133 -15.27 -10.98 3.62
C PHE A 133 -16.39 -12.01 3.42
N THR A 134 -17.45 -11.89 4.21
CA THR A 134 -18.68 -12.64 4.00
C THR A 134 -19.77 -11.74 3.42
N THR A 135 -20.54 -12.27 2.48
CA THR A 135 -21.62 -11.52 1.82
C THR A 135 -22.59 -10.92 2.85
N GLY A 136 -22.80 -9.60 2.77
CA GLY A 136 -23.75 -8.87 3.62
C GLY A 136 -23.12 -8.07 4.76
N GLU A 137 -21.80 -8.18 4.98
CA GLU A 137 -21.09 -7.32 5.94
C GLU A 137 -20.99 -5.88 5.45
N ASP A 138 -21.04 -4.93 6.38
CA ASP A 138 -20.74 -3.52 6.11
C ASP A 138 -19.23 -3.35 5.98
N LEU A 139 -18.77 -2.69 4.91
CA LEU A 139 -17.35 -2.46 4.68
C LEU A 139 -16.80 -1.28 5.52
N CYS A 140 -17.66 -0.44 6.08
CA CYS A 140 -17.25 0.73 6.84
C CYS A 140 -17.49 0.61 8.35
N THR A 141 -18.11 -0.48 8.79
CA THR A 141 -18.37 -0.77 10.21
C THR A 141 -18.33 -2.28 10.46
N GLY A 142 -18.34 -2.71 11.72
CA GLY A 142 -18.46 -4.14 12.06
C GLY A 142 -17.16 -4.94 11.95
N THR A 143 -17.29 -6.27 11.93
CA THR A 143 -16.16 -7.20 12.11
C THR A 143 -15.15 -7.13 10.98
N TYR A 144 -15.59 -7.15 9.72
CA TYR A 144 -14.71 -7.02 8.57
C TYR A 144 -13.90 -5.72 8.61
N PHE A 145 -14.56 -4.58 8.85
CA PHE A 145 -13.91 -3.29 9.01
C PHE A 145 -12.85 -3.31 10.13
N ASN A 146 -13.24 -3.78 11.32
CA ASN A 146 -12.35 -3.82 12.49
C ASN A 146 -11.12 -4.72 12.27
N ASN A 147 -11.26 -5.80 11.48
CA ASN A 147 -10.16 -6.70 11.14
C ASN A 147 -9.27 -6.14 10.01
N ALA A 148 -9.86 -5.41 9.06
CA ALA A 148 -9.13 -4.84 7.93
C ALA A 148 -8.31 -3.59 8.31
N VAL A 149 -8.81 -2.74 9.21
CA VAL A 149 -8.14 -1.52 9.67
C VAL A 149 -6.68 -1.72 10.11
N PRO A 150 -6.33 -2.65 11.02
CA PRO A 150 -4.94 -2.83 11.44
C PRO A 150 -4.03 -3.30 10.29
N VAL A 151 -4.56 -4.04 9.31
CA VAL A 151 -3.81 -4.45 8.11
C VAL A 151 -3.57 -3.27 7.18
N ILE A 152 -4.57 -2.41 7.00
CA ILE A 152 -4.46 -1.18 6.20
C ILE A 152 -3.39 -0.25 6.80
N ASP A 153 -3.43 0.00 8.11
CA ASP A 153 -2.46 0.85 8.80
C ASP A 153 -1.05 0.29 8.68
N LEU A 154 -0.89 -1.01 8.91
CA LEU A 154 0.39 -1.70 8.75
C LEU A 154 0.94 -1.55 7.33
N GLN A 155 0.12 -1.81 6.31
CA GLN A 155 0.56 -1.77 4.91
C GLN A 155 0.90 -0.34 4.48
N ILE A 156 0.11 0.67 4.85
CA ILE A 156 0.41 2.07 4.53
C ILE A 156 1.71 2.52 5.22
N ALA A 157 1.86 2.23 6.51
CA ALA A 157 3.09 2.54 7.25
C ALA A 157 4.31 1.85 6.63
N LYS A 158 4.20 0.56 6.31
CA LYS A 158 5.29 -0.25 5.74
C LYS A 158 5.74 0.24 4.37
N GLN A 159 4.81 0.54 3.45
CA GLN A 159 5.17 1.04 2.13
C GLN A 159 5.70 2.48 2.19
N GLY A 160 5.13 3.34 3.05
CA GLY A 160 5.67 4.68 3.29
C GLY A 160 7.11 4.66 3.81
N PHE A 161 7.42 3.73 4.73
CA PHE A 161 8.77 3.54 5.25
C PHE A 161 9.76 3.06 4.18
N ARG A 162 9.36 2.09 3.35
CA ARG A 162 10.16 1.58 2.22
C ARG A 162 10.44 2.66 1.18
N LEU A 163 9.43 3.45 0.83
CA LEU A 163 9.59 4.57 -0.09
C LEU A 163 10.59 5.60 0.44
N ALA A 164 10.50 5.97 1.73
CA ALA A 164 11.44 6.89 2.35
C ALA A 164 12.89 6.35 2.33
N ALA A 165 13.08 5.08 2.67
CA ALA A 165 14.39 4.43 2.61
C ALA A 165 14.94 4.40 1.18
N TRP A 166 14.10 4.10 0.19
CA TRP A 166 14.50 4.11 -1.21
C TRP A 166 14.89 5.51 -1.71
N LEU A 167 14.13 6.54 -1.34
CA LEU A 167 14.44 7.93 -1.68
C LEU A 167 15.77 8.38 -1.06
N ASN A 168 16.07 7.97 0.18
CA ASN A 168 17.38 8.25 0.79
C ASN A 168 18.51 7.62 -0.03
N VAL A 169 18.40 6.36 -0.45
CA VAL A 169 19.42 5.71 -1.31
C VAL A 169 19.58 6.45 -2.64
N LEU A 170 18.47 6.88 -3.25
CA LEU A 170 18.47 7.55 -4.55
C LEU A 170 19.14 8.94 -4.50
N PHE A 171 18.95 9.69 -3.41
CA PHE A 171 19.47 11.05 -3.27
C PHE A 171 20.79 11.16 -2.52
N ASP A 172 21.09 10.24 -1.59
CA ASP A 172 22.34 10.25 -0.81
C ASP A 172 23.49 9.52 -1.54
N GLY A 173 23.19 8.79 -2.62
CA GLY A 173 24.19 8.10 -3.45
C GLY A 173 24.91 6.92 -2.77
N ALA A 174 24.58 6.62 -1.51
CA ALA A 174 25.08 5.47 -0.77
C ALA A 174 24.31 4.22 -1.20
N THR A 175 24.91 3.44 -2.10
CA THR A 175 24.42 2.12 -2.53
C THR A 175 24.87 0.99 -1.60
N GLU A 176 25.01 1.29 -0.30
CA GLU A 176 25.33 0.29 0.73
C GLU A 176 24.03 -0.23 1.33
N LEU A 177 23.32 -1.03 0.53
CA LEU A 177 22.25 -1.93 0.97
C LEU A 177 22.80 -3.35 1.09
#